data_AF-A0AAW0K7L4-F1
#
_entry.id   AF-A0AAW0K7L4-F1
#
_cell.length_a   1.000
_cell.length_b   1.000
_cell.length_c   1.000
_cell.angle_alpha   90.00
_cell.angle_beta   90.00
_cell.angle_gamma   90.00
#
_symmetry.space_group_name_H-M   'P 1'
#
loop_
_entity.id
_entity.type
_entity.pdbx_description
1 polymer ?
#
loop_
_entity_poly.entity_id
_entity_poly.type
_entity_poly.pdbx_seq_one_letter_code
_entity_poly.pdbx_strand_id
1 'polypeptide(L)'
;MFPLTEENKHVAQMLLSSGTCPRCIFRLCGVDLHAPYKRPSKELFSDLQKFLETEKDELVLEVPNPPLKKIRLQEDGTDNLSGNGQEEVSATEDESIASEPSNSRVCNVCLGILQEFCEKEFIAKVCQKVEASGFEFTSVVLSVSFPPQLSVREVRSSCTSQTMY
;
A
#
# COMPACT_ATOMS: atom_id res chain seq x y z
N MET A 1 16.44 15.34 -4.21
CA MET A 1 16.79 14.25 -5.14
C MET A 1 16.07 12.99 -4.68
N PHE A 2 15.43 12.27 -5.60
CA PHE A 2 14.73 11.02 -5.29
C PHE A 2 15.76 9.90 -5.03
N PRO A 3 15.55 8.97 -4.09
CA PRO A 3 16.61 8.04 -3.65
C PRO A 3 16.80 6.83 -4.57
N LEU A 4 15.90 6.58 -5.52
CA LEU A 4 16.01 5.47 -6.47
C LEU A 4 16.64 5.95 -7.78
N THR A 5 17.38 5.06 -8.43
CA THR A 5 17.95 5.24 -9.77
C THR A 5 17.12 4.49 -10.82
N GLU A 6 17.32 4.77 -12.11
CA GLU A 6 16.61 4.07 -13.20
C GLU A 6 16.77 2.54 -13.13
N GLU A 7 17.89 2.03 -12.60
CA GLU A 7 18.13 0.60 -12.37
C GLU A 7 17.08 -0.03 -11.45
N ASN A 8 16.56 0.75 -10.49
CA ASN A 8 15.55 0.29 -9.54
C ASN A 8 14.13 0.36 -10.11
N LYS A 9 13.91 1.02 -11.25
CA LYS A 9 12.58 1.41 -11.73
C LYS A 9 11.66 0.22 -11.95
N HIS A 10 12.15 -0.82 -12.60
CA HIS A 10 11.37 -2.03 -12.86
C HIS A 10 10.95 -2.73 -11.56
N VAL A 11 11.88 -2.90 -10.62
CA VAL A 11 11.62 -3.51 -9.32
C VAL A 11 10.63 -2.65 -8.52
N ALA A 12 10.84 -1.34 -8.47
CA ALA A 12 9.95 -0.40 -7.78
C ALA A 12 8.53 -0.42 -8.36
N GLN A 13 8.39 -0.50 -9.69
CA GLN A 13 7.09 -0.60 -10.37
C GLN A 13 6.35 -1.89 -9.98
N MET A 14 7.03 -3.05 -9.99
CA MET A 14 6.44 -4.33 -9.59
C MET A 14 6.04 -4.36 -8.11
N LEU A 15 6.89 -3.83 -7.25
CA LEU A 15 6.60 -3.76 -5.81
C LEU A 15 5.41 -2.84 -5.54
N LEU A 16 5.36 -1.67 -6.18
CA LEU A 16 4.25 -0.72 -6.02
C LEU A 16 2.93 -1.32 -6.52
N SER A 17 2.93 -1.93 -7.71
CA SER A 17 1.72 -2.51 -8.30
C SER A 17 1.16 -3.70 -7.50
N SER A 18 2.02 -4.45 -6.81
CA SER A 18 1.63 -5.52 -5.89
C SER A 18 1.18 -5.06 -4.50
N GLY A 19 1.28 -3.75 -4.21
CA GLY A 19 0.80 -3.15 -2.96
C GLY A 19 1.89 -2.91 -1.91
N THR A 20 3.16 -2.80 -2.30
CA THR A 20 4.26 -2.47 -1.39
C THR A 20 4.33 -0.95 -1.17
N CYS A 21 4.49 -0.50 0.08
CA CYS A 21 4.62 0.94 0.37
C CYS A 21 6.01 1.50 -0.03
N PRO A 22 6.13 2.82 -0.28
CA PRO A 22 7.39 3.43 -0.72
C PRO A 22 8.59 3.15 0.19
N ARG A 23 8.40 3.16 1.52
CA ARG A 23 9.50 2.87 2.48
C ARG A 23 9.99 1.41 2.38
N CYS A 24 9.10 0.45 2.17
CA CYS A 24 9.49 -0.93 1.92
C CYS A 24 10.20 -1.08 0.56
N ILE A 25 9.77 -0.31 -0.47
CA ILE A 25 10.46 -0.29 -1.77
C ILE A 25 11.89 0.23 -1.60
N PHE A 26 12.09 1.35 -0.90
CA PHE A 26 13.43 1.88 -0.62
C PHE A 26 14.32 0.84 0.08
N ARG A 27 13.76 0.12 1.07
CA ARG A 27 14.48 -0.92 1.80
C ARG A 27 14.86 -2.10 0.90
N LEU A 28 13.94 -2.54 0.04
CA LEU A 28 14.17 -3.65 -0.89
C LEU A 28 15.10 -3.26 -2.06
N CYS A 29 15.18 -1.97 -2.39
CA CYS A 29 16.13 -1.42 -3.36
C CYS A 29 17.48 -1.04 -2.73
N GLY A 30 17.70 -1.30 -1.43
CA GLY A 30 18.99 -1.06 -0.77
C GLY A 30 19.31 0.42 -0.49
N VAL A 31 18.29 1.26 -0.29
CA VAL A 31 18.51 2.67 0.09
C VAL A 31 18.93 2.74 1.56
N ASP A 32 20.20 3.01 1.81
CA ASP A 32 20.77 3.10 3.17
C ASP A 32 20.67 4.50 3.81
N LEU A 33 20.31 5.52 3.03
CA LEU A 33 20.14 6.88 3.56
C LEU A 33 18.88 6.98 4.41
N HIS A 34 18.99 7.50 5.63
CA HIS A 34 17.84 7.67 6.52
C HIS A 34 16.87 8.78 6.11
N ALA A 35 17.35 9.85 5.47
CA ALA A 35 16.55 11.05 5.20
C ALA A 35 15.29 10.78 4.35
N PRO A 36 15.33 9.97 3.27
CA PRO A 36 14.14 9.58 2.53
C PRO A 36 13.03 8.93 3.38
N TYR A 37 13.39 8.09 4.36
CA TYR A 37 12.41 7.38 5.20
C TYR A 37 11.64 8.29 6.15
N LYS A 38 12.19 9.47 6.47
CA LYS A 38 11.57 10.45 7.37
C LYS A 38 10.54 11.35 6.70
N ARG A 39 10.40 11.28 5.37
CA ARG A 39 9.42 12.09 4.64
C ARG A 39 8.00 11.56 4.86
N PRO A 40 6.97 12.42 4.79
CA PRO A 40 5.57 12.00 4.96
C PRO A 40 5.16 10.93 3.94
N SER A 41 4.39 9.93 4.38
CA SER A 41 3.94 8.82 3.52
C SER A 41 3.27 9.28 2.23
N LYS A 42 2.43 10.33 2.30
CA LYS A 42 1.70 10.87 1.15
C LYS A 42 2.65 11.46 0.09
N GLU A 43 3.64 12.23 0.54
CA GLU A 43 4.65 12.80 -0.37
C GLU A 43 5.50 11.72 -1.02
N LEU A 44 5.93 10.71 -0.23
CA LEU A 44 6.71 9.59 -0.74
C LEU A 44 5.97 8.82 -1.83
N PHE A 45 4.66 8.64 -1.66
CA PHE A 45 3.83 7.97 -2.66
C PHE A 45 3.74 8.78 -3.96
N SER A 46 3.43 10.08 -3.86
CA SER A 46 3.41 10.99 -5.01
C SER A 46 4.75 11.02 -5.75
N ASP A 47 5.86 11.16 -5.03
CA ASP A 47 7.18 11.25 -5.63
C ASP A 47 7.61 9.93 -6.28
N LEU A 48 7.23 8.80 -5.68
CA LEU A 48 7.45 7.49 -6.29
C LEU A 48 6.62 7.33 -7.57
N GLN A 49 5.36 7.76 -7.59
CA GLN A 49 4.56 7.73 -8.81
C GLN A 49 5.18 8.57 -9.92
N LYS A 50 5.59 9.81 -9.62
CA LYS A 50 6.30 10.68 -10.57
C LYS A 50 7.61 10.08 -11.08
N PHE A 51 8.35 9.38 -10.23
CA PHE A 51 9.58 8.69 -10.63
C PHE A 51 9.30 7.51 -11.58
N LEU A 52 8.20 6.79 -11.34
CA LEU A 52 7.80 5.63 -12.14
C LEU A 52 7.11 6.00 -13.46
N GLU A 53 6.46 7.16 -13.49
CA GLU A 53 5.97 7.77 -14.73
C GLU A 53 7.15 7.91 -15.71
N THR A 54 7.13 7.10 -16.76
CA THR A 54 8.04 7.24 -17.90
C THR A 54 7.22 7.85 -19.03
N GLU A 55 7.82 8.78 -19.78
CA GLU A 55 7.24 9.27 -21.04
C GLU A 55 6.78 8.06 -21.85
N LYS A 56 5.52 8.08 -22.29
CA LYS A 56 4.88 6.98 -23.02
C LYS A 56 5.78 6.50 -24.16
N ASP A 57 6.52 5.43 -23.93
CA ASP A 57 7.16 4.71 -25.01
C ASP A 57 6.03 3.97 -25.76
N GLU A 58 5.83 4.38 -27.01
CA GLU A 58 4.92 3.77 -27.98
C GLU A 58 5.41 2.36 -28.30
N LEU A 59 5.26 1.43 -27.37
CA LEU A 59 5.45 0.01 -27.62
C LEU A 59 4.09 -0.66 -27.55
N VAL A 60 3.42 -0.63 -28.71
CA VAL A 60 2.31 -1.52 -29.05
C VAL A 60 2.79 -2.96 -28.88
N LEU A 61 2.56 -3.53 -27.71
CA LEU A 61 2.57 -4.97 -27.53
C LEU A 61 1.20 -5.47 -28.01
N GLU A 62 1.12 -5.84 -29.29
CA GLU A 62 0.07 -6.72 -29.76
C GLU A 62 0.22 -8.06 -29.02
N VAL A 63 -0.61 -8.25 -27.99
CA VAL A 63 -0.84 -9.56 -27.40
C VAL A 63 -2.01 -10.18 -28.17
N PRO A 64 -1.83 -11.32 -28.87
CA PRO A 64 -2.95 -12.04 -29.44
C PRO A 64 -3.84 -12.55 -28.30
N ASN A 65 -5.04 -12.00 -28.21
CA ASN A 65 -6.06 -12.41 -27.25
C ASN A 65 -6.32 -13.93 -27.37
N PRO A 66 -6.18 -14.73 -26.30
CA PRO A 66 -6.60 -16.13 -26.34
C PRO A 66 -8.14 -16.20 -26.37
N PRO A 67 -8.74 -17.11 -27.16
CA PRO A 67 -10.19 -17.11 -27.37
C PRO A 67 -10.93 -17.49 -26.10
N LEU A 68 -11.77 -16.58 -25.61
CA LEU A 68 -12.74 -16.84 -24.54
C LEU A 68 -13.77 -17.87 -25.04
N LYS A 69 -13.67 -19.10 -24.55
CA LYS A 69 -14.70 -20.12 -24.74
C LYS A 69 -15.97 -19.66 -24.04
N LYS A 70 -16.97 -19.24 -24.81
CA LYS A 70 -18.33 -19.01 -24.32
C LYS A 70 -18.89 -20.35 -23.84
N ILE A 71 -19.10 -20.48 -22.53
CA ILE A 71 -19.96 -21.53 -21.99
C ILE A 71 -21.39 -21.12 -22.30
N ARG A 72 -22.05 -21.87 -23.17
CA ARG A 72 -23.47 -21.74 -23.49
C ARG A 72 -24.26 -22.46 -22.39
N LEU A 73 -24.79 -21.71 -21.42
CA LEU A 73 -25.89 -22.22 -20.61
C LEU A 73 -27.16 -22.15 -21.46
N GLN A 74 -27.85 -23.28 -21.62
CA GLN A 74 -29.22 -23.30 -22.10
C GLN A 74 -30.13 -22.91 -20.94
N GLU A 75 -30.98 -21.90 -21.13
CA GLU A 75 -32.14 -21.64 -20.28
C GLU A 75 -33.36 -22.20 -21.00
N ASP A 76 -34.08 -23.11 -20.35
CA ASP A 76 -35.38 -23.60 -20.80
C ASP A 76 -36.43 -23.31 -19.72
N GLY A 77 -37.37 -22.44 -20.07
CA GLY A 77 -38.77 -22.42 -19.63
C GLY A 77 -39.11 -22.09 -18.18
N THR A 78 -39.75 -20.93 -17.98
CA THR A 78 -41.21 -20.80 -17.67
C THR A 78 -41.52 -19.61 -16.74
N ASP A 79 -42.42 -18.77 -17.24
CA ASP A 79 -43.24 -17.69 -16.64
C ASP A 79 -43.35 -17.59 -15.10
N ASN A 80 -43.32 -16.35 -14.57
CA ASN A 80 -44.50 -15.63 -14.04
C ASN A 80 -44.14 -14.30 -13.31
N LEU A 81 -44.72 -13.21 -13.82
CA LEU A 81 -45.35 -12.02 -13.20
C LEU A 81 -44.99 -11.49 -11.79
N SER A 82 -45.05 -10.15 -11.70
CA SER A 82 -45.27 -9.25 -10.53
C SER A 82 -44.00 -8.67 -9.86
N GLY A 83 -43.84 -7.38 -9.52
CA GLY A 83 -44.69 -6.19 -9.56
C GLY A 83 -43.94 -4.98 -8.92
N ASN A 84 -44.32 -3.77 -9.34
CA ASN A 84 -44.06 -2.39 -8.86
C ASN A 84 -43.26 -2.07 -7.57
N GLY A 85 -42.58 -0.90 -7.58
CA GLY A 85 -42.43 -0.04 -6.38
C GLY A 85 -41.32 1.03 -6.44
N GLN A 86 -41.70 2.31 -6.49
CA GLN A 86 -40.87 3.53 -6.49
C GLN A 86 -40.51 4.06 -5.07
N GLU A 87 -39.67 5.13 -5.07
CA GLU A 87 -39.50 6.24 -4.09
C GLU A 87 -38.52 6.01 -2.91
N GLU A 88 -37.41 6.76 -2.74
CA GLU A 88 -37.09 8.20 -2.62
C GLU A 88 -37.09 8.74 -1.15
N VAL A 89 -36.00 9.45 -0.83
CA VAL A 89 -35.77 10.47 0.22
C VAL A 89 -35.63 10.06 1.70
N SER A 90 -34.45 10.33 2.27
CA SER A 90 -34.32 11.32 3.37
C SER A 90 -32.86 11.66 3.66
N ALA A 91 -32.55 12.96 3.56
CA ALA A 91 -31.33 13.57 4.05
C ALA A 91 -31.37 13.71 5.57
N THR A 92 -30.24 13.47 6.22
CA THR A 92 -29.91 14.05 7.53
C THR A 92 -28.46 14.50 7.45
N GLU A 93 -28.27 15.82 7.51
CA GLU A 93 -27.00 16.50 7.68
C GLU A 93 -26.49 16.18 9.09
N ASP A 94 -25.31 15.56 9.18
CA ASP A 94 -24.52 15.56 10.41
C ASP A 94 -23.09 15.93 10.04
N GLU A 95 -22.60 16.95 10.72
CA GLU A 95 -21.36 17.68 10.49
C GLU A 95 -20.17 16.83 10.95
N SER A 96 -19.89 15.80 10.15
CA SER A 96 -18.71 14.96 10.27
C SER A 96 -17.55 15.68 9.60
N ILE A 97 -16.54 16.07 10.38
CA ILE A 97 -15.22 16.42 9.87
C ILE A 97 -14.73 15.21 9.10
N ALA A 98 -14.97 15.21 7.79
CA ALA A 98 -14.50 14.22 6.86
C ALA A 98 -12.99 14.36 6.80
N SER A 99 -12.29 13.65 7.69
CA SER A 99 -10.96 13.18 7.36
C SER A 99 -11.16 12.28 6.15
N GLU A 100 -10.89 12.83 4.96
CA GLU A 100 -10.84 12.11 3.69
C GLU A 100 -10.32 10.69 3.94
N PRO A 101 -11.04 9.62 3.54
CA PRO A 101 -10.54 8.27 3.69
C PRO A 101 -9.23 8.22 2.92
N SER A 102 -8.12 8.23 3.65
CA SER A 102 -6.81 8.12 3.04
C SER A 102 -6.82 6.78 2.32
N ASN A 103 -6.83 6.80 0.99
CA ASN A 103 -6.76 5.63 0.12
C ASN A 103 -5.42 4.88 0.26
N SER A 104 -4.78 4.94 1.43
CA SER A 104 -3.57 4.22 1.77
C SER A 104 -3.91 2.75 1.94
N ARG A 105 -3.69 1.98 0.88
CA ARG A 105 -3.71 0.53 0.94
C ARG A 105 -2.67 0.05 1.97
N VAL A 106 -3.03 -0.95 2.76
CA VAL A 106 -2.12 -1.59 3.72
C VAL A 106 -1.00 -2.28 2.94
N CYS A 107 0.25 -2.01 3.32
CA CYS A 107 1.42 -2.60 2.68
C CYS A 107 1.39 -4.13 2.81
N ASN A 108 1.50 -4.84 1.68
CA ASN A 108 1.55 -6.31 1.65
C ASN A 108 2.81 -6.90 2.32
N VAL A 109 3.87 -6.11 2.51
CA VAL A 109 5.11 -6.49 3.20
C VAL A 109 5.05 -6.17 4.69
N CYS A 110 4.93 -4.90 5.06
CA CYS A 110 5.08 -4.45 6.46
C CYS A 110 3.78 -4.28 7.24
N LEU A 111 2.61 -4.52 6.61
CA LEU A 111 1.30 -4.43 7.26
C LEU A 111 1.04 -3.11 8.02
N GLY A 112 1.49 -1.98 7.47
CA GLY A 112 1.29 -0.66 8.07
C GLY A 112 2.45 -0.14 8.92
N ILE A 113 3.42 -0.99 9.30
CA ILE A 113 4.51 -0.61 10.22
C ILE A 113 5.32 0.59 9.70
N LEU A 114 5.67 0.59 8.42
CA LEU A 114 6.36 1.71 7.75
C LEU A 114 5.39 2.64 7.00
N GLN A 115 4.13 2.68 7.43
CA GLN A 115 3.10 3.61 6.97
C GLN A 115 2.66 4.43 8.19
N GLU A 116 1.46 4.24 8.72
CA GLU A 116 0.92 5.03 9.85
C GLU A 116 1.71 4.85 11.16
N PHE A 117 2.23 3.66 11.45
CA PHE A 117 2.85 3.37 12.74
C PHE A 117 4.25 3.98 12.91
N CYS A 118 4.85 4.48 11.82
CA CYS A 118 6.12 5.21 11.87
C CYS A 118 5.94 6.73 11.70
N GLU A 119 4.70 7.23 11.64
CA GLU A 119 4.41 8.67 11.54
C GLU A 119 4.30 9.33 12.91
N LYS A 120 4.48 10.65 12.90
CA LYS A 120 4.51 11.49 14.11
C LYS A 120 3.26 11.32 14.96
N GLU A 121 2.09 11.19 14.35
CA GLU A 121 0.80 11.09 15.06
C GLU A 121 0.72 9.82 15.91
N PHE A 122 1.20 8.68 15.39
CA PHE A 122 1.23 7.43 16.15
C PHE A 122 2.26 7.50 17.28
N ILE A 123 3.47 8.00 16.99
CA ILE A 123 4.52 8.14 17.99
C ILE A 123 4.10 9.11 19.11
N ALA A 124 3.41 10.20 18.80
CA ALA A 124 2.87 11.12 19.80
C ALA A 124 1.88 10.42 20.75
N LYS A 125 1.02 9.54 20.24
CA LYS A 125 0.11 8.72 21.07
C LYS A 125 0.87 7.76 21.98
N VAL A 126 1.98 7.18 21.52
CA VAL A 126 2.87 6.35 22.34
C VAL A 126 3.51 7.19 23.44
N CYS A 127 4.07 8.36 23.11
CA CYS A 127 4.66 9.29 24.08
C CYS A 127 3.65 9.71 25.15
N GLN A 128 2.43 10.09 24.76
CA GLN A 128 1.37 10.46 25.71
C GLN A 128 1.07 9.34 26.72
N LYS A 129 1.08 8.07 26.29
CA LYS A 129 0.90 6.94 27.21
C LYS A 129 2.08 6.75 28.17
N VAL A 130 3.31 6.97 27.69
CA VAL A 130 4.52 6.91 28.53
C VAL A 130 4.50 8.02 29.57
N GLU A 131 4.20 9.25 29.16
CA GLU A 131 4.11 10.41 30.05
C GLU A 131 3.02 10.24 31.12
N ALA A 132 1.84 9.73 30.74
CA ALA A 132 0.75 9.45 31.67
C ALA A 132 1.09 8.39 32.74
N SER A 133 2.19 7.64 32.58
CA SER A 133 2.65 6.64 33.55
C SER A 133 3.46 7.24 34.70
N GLY A 134 3.86 8.52 34.62
CA GLY A 134 4.50 9.24 35.74
C GLY A 134 5.91 8.75 36.11
N PHE A 135 6.65 8.16 35.17
CA PHE A 135 8.04 7.77 35.41
C PHE A 135 8.99 8.97 35.37
N GLU A 136 9.98 8.98 36.25
CA GLU A 136 11.13 9.87 36.16
C GLU A 136 12.25 9.18 35.37
N PHE A 137 12.66 9.76 34.25
CA PHE A 137 13.74 9.24 33.42
C PHE A 137 14.46 10.37 32.67
N THR A 138 15.74 10.17 32.38
CA THR A 138 16.57 11.10 31.59
C THR A 138 16.86 10.58 30.18
N SER A 139 16.56 9.31 29.91
CA SER A 139 16.72 8.65 28.62
C SER A 139 15.72 7.50 28.48
N VAL A 140 15.49 7.06 27.24
CA VAL A 140 14.54 5.98 26.92
C VAL A 140 15.19 5.03 25.92
N VAL A 141 14.90 3.74 26.08
CA VAL A 141 15.18 2.72 25.06
C VAL A 141 13.84 2.25 24.48
N LEU A 142 13.66 2.40 23.18
CA LEU A 142 12.48 1.91 22.48
C LEU A 142 12.70 0.46 22.04
N SER A 143 11.98 -0.47 22.66
CA SER A 143 11.89 -1.85 22.20
C SER A 143 10.63 -2.03 21.37
N VAL A 144 10.76 -2.55 20.14
CA VAL A 144 9.63 -2.79 19.23
C VAL A 144 9.61 -4.28 18.87
N SER A 145 8.44 -4.89 19.00
CA SER A 145 8.19 -6.28 18.58
C SER A 145 7.26 -6.30 17.39
N PHE A 146 7.58 -7.13 16.39
CA PHE A 146 6.76 -7.28 15.20
C PHE A 146 6.08 -8.65 15.16
N PRO A 147 4.94 -8.77 14.47
CA PRO A 147 4.29 -10.06 14.27
C PRO A 147 5.22 -11.05 13.55
N PRO A 148 5.42 -12.29 14.05
CA PRO A 148 6.35 -13.27 13.46
C PRO A 148 6.08 -13.55 11.97
N GLN A 149 4.83 -13.45 11.54
CA GLN A 149 4.42 -13.64 10.14
C GLN A 149 4.96 -12.58 9.17
N LEU A 150 5.49 -11.45 9.65
CA LEU A 150 6.17 -10.49 8.78
C LEU A 150 7.39 -11.10 8.10
N SER A 151 8.12 -12.00 8.78
CA SER A 151 9.28 -12.68 8.21
C SER A 151 8.94 -13.47 6.94
N VAL A 152 7.76 -14.07 6.88
CA VAL A 152 7.29 -14.81 5.68
C VAL A 152 7.04 -13.85 4.51
N ARG A 153 6.51 -12.66 4.79
CA ARG A 153 6.22 -11.62 3.78
C ARG A 153 7.50 -10.98 3.25
N GLU A 154 8.51 -10.88 4.09
CA GLU A 154 9.83 -10.35 3.75
C GLU A 154 10.56 -11.24 2.74
N VAL A 155 10.63 -12.55 3.02
CA VAL A 155 11.39 -13.53 2.22
C VAL A 155 10.92 -13.63 0.77
N ARG A 156 9.62 -13.45 0.52
CA ARG A 156 9.05 -13.52 -0.83
C ARG A 156 9.65 -12.47 -1.80
N SER A 157 10.16 -11.36 -1.28
CA SER A 157 10.69 -10.27 -2.11
C SER A 157 12.15 -10.46 -2.54
N SER A 158 12.88 -11.41 -1.95
CA SER A 158 14.31 -11.64 -2.21
C SER A 158 14.62 -12.93 -2.99
N CYS A 159 13.63 -13.79 -3.24
CA CYS A 159 13.85 -15.09 -3.91
C CYS A 159 14.28 -15.00 -5.39
N THR A 160 14.37 -13.82 -6.01
CA THR A 160 14.82 -13.66 -7.41
C THR A 160 16.33 -13.76 -7.61
N SER A 161 17.15 -13.80 -6.54
CA SER A 161 18.62 -13.86 -6.65
C SER A 161 19.26 -15.15 -6.17
N GLN A 162 18.49 -16.20 -5.86
CA GLN A 162 19.04 -17.47 -5.37
C GLN A 162 18.64 -18.66 -6.27
N THR A 163 19.01 -18.56 -7.55
CA THR A 163 19.13 -19.74 -8.43
C THR A 163 20.22 -19.49 -9.48
N MET A 164 21.48 -19.56 -9.05
CA MET A 164 22.62 -19.95 -9.91
C MET A 164 23.71 -20.54 -9.02
N TYR A 165 23.61 -21.85 -8.81
CA TYR A 165 24.76 -22.74 -8.69
C TYR A 165 24.88 -23.48 -10.02
#